data_AF-A0A2E0ADQ6-F1
#
_entry.id   AF-A0A2E0ADQ6-F1
#
_cell.length_a   1.000
_cell.length_b   1.000
_cell.length_c   1.000
_cell.angle_alpha   90.00
_cell.angle_beta   90.00
_cell.angle_gamma   90.00
#
_symmetry.space_group_name_H-M   'P 1'
#
loop_
_entity.id
_entity.type
_entity.pdbx_description
1 polymer ?
#
loop_
_entity_poly.entity_id
_entity_poly.type
_entity_poly.pdbx_seq_one_letter_code
_entity_poly.pdbx_strand_id
1 'polypeptide(L)'
;MMIIAALFLIFILLLLGTLFLQRIRRFETNASNEVNIYAEHMRGLETDRDRGLVADDEFESMRAEIGRRMIKAAQHQPSKDLKYDNHKSWVLPFIIILAFLLGALIYSQLGAPGQPDLPIADRYAQSEYLRANRKSQLEAEEIAPNNMFDQDPTYVSLVEDLRTALKLRPNDLTGLELLAKSESRLGNYANAYAVQKNILNLKKENATSDEWYTYSELLIMAADGYISPMAEEALKQALGRNPENKLALFRMGVYFDQIGRPDRTFSIWRKLLETGPENAPYIPLIRGAIVDLALVAGVDYQPTEPKGPTTKDVESALALTTEEQEVMITGMVAGLASRLETDGGPSSDWARLIYSYAVLGNKIEAKNTLTKALLLFAEQQSDLEILHQAAISAGIVK
;
A
#
# COMPACT_ATOMS: atom_id res chain seq x y z
N MET A 1 -0.09 -6.91 10.92
CA MET A 1 0.20 -6.82 12.38
C MET A 1 0.22 -8.18 13.09
N MET A 2 -0.82 -9.02 12.98
CA MET A 2 -0.88 -10.31 13.71
C MET A 2 0.20 -11.34 13.30
N ILE A 3 0.55 -11.41 12.01
CA ILE A 3 1.59 -12.34 11.52
C ILE A 3 2.97 -11.99 12.10
N ILE A 4 3.28 -10.69 12.23
CA ILE A 4 4.54 -10.19 12.80
C ILE A 4 4.63 -10.56 14.29
N ALA A 5 3.53 -10.43 15.03
CA ALA A 5 3.47 -10.81 16.44
C ALA A 5 3.65 -12.33 16.64
N ALA A 6 3.05 -13.16 15.77
CA ALA A 6 3.20 -14.61 15.81
C ALA A 6 4.64 -15.05 15.50
N LEU A 7 5.28 -14.44 14.48
CA LEU A 7 6.68 -14.72 14.14
C LEU A 7 7.64 -14.29 15.25
N PHE A 8 7.36 -13.16 15.93
CA PHE A 8 8.17 -12.69 17.06
C PHE A 8 8.09 -13.64 18.26
N LEU A 9 6.91 -14.19 18.53
CA LEU A 9 6.71 -15.20 19.58
C LEU A 9 7.50 -16.48 19.29
N ILE A 10 7.45 -16.98 18.04
CA ILE A 10 8.19 -18.18 17.61
C ILE A 10 9.71 -17.94 17.73
N PHE A 11 10.19 -16.76 17.32
CA PHE A 11 11.61 -16.39 17.45
C PHE A 11 12.07 -16.36 18.91
N ILE A 12 11.28 -15.78 19.82
CA ILE A 12 11.58 -15.75 21.25
C ILE A 12 11.63 -17.18 21.83
N LEU A 13 10.70 -18.05 21.44
CA LEU A 13 10.66 -19.45 21.90
C LEU A 13 11.88 -20.24 21.39
N LEU A 14 12.30 -20.05 20.14
CA LEU A 14 13.50 -20.66 19.58
C LEU A 14 14.78 -20.15 20.28
N LEU A 15 14.85 -18.85 20.57
CA LEU A 15 15.99 -18.23 21.24
C LEU A 15 16.11 -18.70 22.71
N LEU A 16 14.99 -18.81 23.43
CA LEU A 16 14.95 -19.40 24.77
C LEU A 16 15.30 -20.90 24.76
N GLY A 17 14.79 -21.65 23.78
CA GLY A 17 15.09 -23.07 23.62
C GLY A 17 16.57 -23.33 23.34
N THR A 18 17.19 -22.53 22.46
CA THR A 18 18.62 -22.63 22.14
C THR A 18 19.51 -22.25 23.32
N LEU A 19 19.21 -21.17 24.05
CA LEU A 19 19.95 -20.80 25.26
C LEU A 19 19.86 -21.88 26.36
N PHE A 20 18.69 -22.52 26.50
CA PHE A 20 18.50 -23.61 27.45
C PHE A 20 19.32 -24.85 27.07
N LEU A 21 19.30 -25.24 25.78
CA LEU A 21 20.11 -26.36 25.25
C LEU A 21 21.62 -26.09 25.37
N GLN A 22 22.06 -24.85 25.12
CA GLN A 22 23.46 -24.46 25.32
C GLN A 22 23.89 -24.54 26.78
N ARG A 23 23.00 -24.20 27.72
CA ARG A 23 23.27 -24.30 29.16
C ARG A 23 23.42 -25.74 29.63
N ILE A 24 22.61 -26.66 29.10
CA ILE A 24 22.71 -28.10 29.38
C ILE A 24 24.03 -28.66 28.83
N ARG A 25 24.36 -28.36 27.57
CA ARG A 25 25.62 -28.81 26.95
C ARG A 25 26.88 -28.33 27.68
N ARG A 26 26.91 -27.08 28.15
CA ARG A 26 28.06 -26.52 28.89
C ARG A 26 28.27 -27.17 30.27
N PHE A 27 27.25 -27.78 30.85
CA PHE A 27 27.33 -28.44 32.16
C PHE A 27 27.86 -29.88 32.08
N GLU A 28 27.59 -30.60 30.98
CA GLU A 28 28.07 -31.98 30.78
C GLU A 28 29.55 -32.06 30.37
N THR A 29 30.09 -31.10 29.62
CA THR A 29 31.43 -31.22 29.02
C THR A 29 32.62 -30.90 29.93
N ASN A 30 32.44 -30.15 31.01
CA ASN A 30 33.59 -29.60 31.77
C ASN A 30 34.13 -30.55 32.85
N ALA A 31 33.30 -31.38 33.50
CA ALA A 31 33.75 -32.22 34.62
C ALA A 31 34.26 -33.61 34.20
N SER A 32 33.76 -34.19 33.11
CA SER A 32 34.17 -35.52 32.64
C SER A 32 35.46 -35.51 31.81
N ASN A 33 35.84 -34.36 31.23
CA ASN A 33 37.04 -34.25 30.41
C ASN A 33 38.33 -34.19 31.23
N GLU A 34 38.34 -33.50 32.38
CA GLU A 34 39.58 -33.29 33.15
C GLU A 34 40.16 -34.59 33.74
N VAL A 35 39.31 -35.47 34.29
CA VAL A 35 39.77 -36.77 34.86
C VAL A 35 40.29 -37.70 33.76
N ASN A 36 39.63 -37.71 32.59
CA ASN A 36 40.08 -38.52 31.45
C ASN A 36 41.42 -38.03 30.88
N ILE A 37 41.65 -36.72 30.84
CA ILE A 37 42.93 -36.12 30.41
C ILE A 37 44.06 -36.54 31.35
N TYR A 38 43.87 -36.47 32.68
CA TYR A 38 44.91 -36.92 33.63
C TYR A 38 45.15 -38.43 33.59
N ALA A 39 44.12 -39.24 33.33
CA ALA A 39 44.27 -40.68 33.13
C ALA A 39 45.08 -41.00 31.87
N GLU A 40 44.92 -40.23 30.79
CA GLU A 40 45.71 -40.34 29.57
C GLU A 40 47.16 -39.90 29.78
N HIS A 41 47.39 -38.82 30.53
CA HIS A 41 48.73 -38.38 30.92
C HIS A 41 49.47 -39.43 31.76
N MET A 42 48.77 -40.16 32.65
CA MET A 42 49.37 -41.27 33.40
C MET A 42 49.83 -42.41 32.49
N ARG A 43 49.03 -42.79 31.49
CA ARG A 43 49.41 -43.84 30.52
C ARG A 43 50.58 -43.40 29.63
N GLY A 44 50.60 -42.12 29.24
CA GLY A 44 51.72 -41.53 28.51
C GLY A 44 53.01 -41.61 29.33
N LEU A 45 52.96 -41.20 30.60
CA LEU A 45 54.11 -41.25 31.50
C LEU A 45 54.65 -42.69 31.70
N GLU A 46 53.77 -43.68 31.83
CA GLU A 46 54.16 -45.10 31.89
C GLU A 46 54.86 -45.57 30.60
N THR A 47 54.32 -45.16 29.44
CA THR A 47 54.90 -45.49 28.13
C THR A 47 56.27 -44.85 27.93
N ASP A 48 56.45 -43.60 28.39
CA ASP A 48 57.71 -42.87 28.26
C ASP A 48 58.81 -43.43 29.18
N ARG A 49 58.45 -43.90 30.37
CA ARG A 49 59.36 -44.67 31.24
C ARG A 49 59.77 -45.99 30.57
N ASP A 50 58.82 -46.73 30.01
CA ASP A 50 59.10 -48.02 29.35
C ASP A 50 59.97 -47.85 28.09
N ARG A 51 59.98 -46.64 27.49
CA ARG A 51 60.89 -46.24 26.39
C ARG A 51 62.23 -45.69 26.84
N GLY A 52 62.47 -45.58 28.16
CA GLY A 52 63.70 -45.04 28.75
C GLY A 52 63.87 -43.53 28.60
N LEU A 53 62.77 -42.80 28.34
CA LEU A 53 62.78 -41.33 28.15
C LEU A 53 62.66 -40.57 29.48
N VAL A 54 62.28 -41.25 30.56
CA VAL A 54 62.11 -40.70 31.91
C VAL A 54 62.86 -41.60 32.88
N ALA A 55 63.68 -41.03 33.75
CA ALA A 55 64.40 -41.77 34.78
C ALA A 55 63.44 -42.27 35.90
N ASP A 56 63.76 -43.39 36.53
CA ASP A 56 62.87 -44.04 37.52
C ASP A 56 62.55 -43.15 38.73
N ASP A 57 63.49 -42.29 39.13
CA ASP A 57 63.34 -41.33 40.23
C ASP A 57 62.44 -40.14 39.84
N GLU A 58 62.53 -39.66 38.60
CA GLU A 58 61.65 -38.63 38.05
C GLU A 58 60.22 -39.16 37.82
N PHE A 59 60.10 -40.42 37.41
CA PHE A 59 58.81 -41.08 37.15
C PHE A 59 57.90 -41.10 38.39
N GLU A 60 58.43 -41.51 39.55
CA GLU A 60 57.63 -41.59 40.78
C GLU A 60 57.17 -40.21 41.27
N SER A 61 58.00 -39.18 41.09
CA SER A 61 57.63 -37.79 41.41
C SER A 61 56.51 -37.27 40.51
N MET A 62 56.62 -37.46 39.19
CA MET A 62 55.60 -37.03 38.23
C MET A 62 54.29 -37.81 38.41
N ARG A 63 54.37 -39.11 38.66
CA ARG A 63 53.22 -39.97 38.94
C ARG A 63 52.45 -39.51 40.18
N ALA A 64 53.15 -39.15 41.25
CA ALA A 64 52.52 -38.65 42.46
C ALA A 64 51.77 -37.32 42.23
N GLU A 65 52.35 -36.40 41.45
CA GLU A 65 51.73 -35.11 41.14
C GLU A 65 50.52 -35.26 40.19
N ILE A 66 50.62 -36.08 39.14
CA ILE A 66 49.48 -36.37 38.24
C ILE A 66 48.36 -37.05 39.02
N GLY A 67 48.68 -38.04 39.86
CA GLY A 67 47.71 -38.72 40.73
C GLY A 67 47.00 -37.74 41.68
N ARG A 68 47.74 -36.81 42.28
CA ARG A 68 47.17 -35.77 43.16
C ARG A 68 46.21 -34.84 42.42
N ARG A 69 46.56 -34.42 41.20
CA ARG A 69 45.72 -33.58 40.35
C ARG A 69 44.47 -34.32 39.86
N MET A 70 44.61 -35.60 39.51
CA MET A 70 43.50 -36.46 39.14
C MET A 70 42.50 -36.63 40.29
N ILE A 71 42.98 -36.85 41.52
CA ILE A 71 42.12 -36.93 42.71
C ILE A 71 41.42 -35.59 42.98
N LYS A 72 42.15 -34.47 42.85
CA LYS A 72 41.56 -33.13 43.02
C LYS A 72 40.50 -32.82 41.96
N ALA A 73 40.71 -33.25 40.71
CA ALA A 73 39.72 -33.15 39.63
C ALA A 73 38.50 -34.06 39.90
N ALA A 74 38.72 -35.27 40.41
CA ALA A 74 37.65 -36.19 40.81
C ALA A 74 36.83 -35.67 42.00
N GLN A 75 37.43 -34.90 42.92
CA GLN A 75 36.70 -34.22 44.01
C GLN A 75 35.80 -33.08 43.52
N HIS A 76 36.09 -32.48 42.35
CA HIS A 76 35.24 -31.49 41.69
C HIS A 76 34.21 -32.12 40.75
N GLN A 77 34.20 -33.46 40.64
CA GLN A 77 33.14 -34.16 39.93
C GLN A 77 31.86 -33.97 40.75
N PRO A 78 30.86 -33.23 40.23
CA PRO A 78 29.62 -33.05 40.96
C PRO A 78 29.06 -34.44 41.24
N SER A 79 28.72 -34.70 42.51
CA SER A 79 28.08 -35.93 42.92
C SER A 79 26.95 -36.25 41.94
N LYS A 80 26.81 -37.52 41.54
CA LYS A 80 25.69 -38.01 40.72
C LYS A 80 24.30 -37.72 41.32
N ASP A 81 24.26 -37.18 42.54
CA ASP A 81 23.08 -36.59 43.18
C ASP A 81 22.93 -35.09 42.87
N LEU A 82 22.96 -34.71 41.60
CA LEU A 82 22.14 -33.58 41.19
C LEU A 82 20.71 -34.11 41.17
N LYS A 83 20.03 -34.07 42.32
CA LYS A 83 18.56 -34.10 42.34
C LYS A 83 18.11 -32.98 41.41
N TYR A 84 17.73 -33.35 40.19
CA TYR A 84 17.12 -32.45 39.25
C TYR A 84 15.91 -31.87 39.99
N ASP A 85 15.95 -30.58 40.32
CA ASP A 85 14.83 -29.91 40.94
C ASP A 85 13.72 -29.83 39.89
N ASN A 86 12.94 -30.91 39.82
CA ASN A 86 12.00 -31.22 38.75
C ASN A 86 10.87 -30.18 38.67
N HIS A 87 10.79 -29.28 39.65
CA HIS A 87 9.80 -28.22 39.75
C HIS A 87 9.93 -27.12 38.68
N LYS A 88 11.05 -27.00 37.96
CA LYS A 88 11.22 -25.98 36.91
C LYS A 88 11.09 -26.49 35.47
N SER A 89 10.95 -27.80 35.24
CA SER A 89 10.77 -28.39 33.90
C SER A 89 9.34 -28.18 33.35
N TRP A 90 8.35 -27.95 34.21
CA TRP A 90 6.95 -27.76 33.79
C TRP A 90 6.59 -26.32 33.36
N VAL A 91 7.48 -25.35 33.60
CA VAL A 91 7.21 -23.93 33.27
C VAL A 91 7.09 -23.72 31.76
N LEU A 92 7.96 -24.35 30.96
CA LEU A 92 7.94 -24.20 29.50
C LEU A 92 6.67 -24.79 28.85
N PRO A 93 6.25 -26.05 29.11
CA PRO A 93 5.01 -26.58 28.55
C PRO A 93 3.78 -25.81 29.07
N PHE A 94 3.80 -25.34 30.33
CA PHE A 94 2.74 -24.48 30.85
C PHE A 94 2.61 -23.17 30.06
N ILE A 95 3.72 -22.49 29.74
CA ILE A 95 3.71 -21.27 28.92
C ILE A 95 3.19 -21.55 27.52
N ILE A 96 3.58 -22.67 26.89
CA ILE A 96 3.11 -23.04 25.54
C ILE A 96 1.61 -23.30 25.54
N ILE A 97 1.11 -24.07 26.52
CA ILE A 97 -0.33 -24.35 26.68
C ILE A 97 -1.09 -23.04 26.93
N LEU A 98 -0.57 -22.18 27.80
CA LEU A 98 -1.18 -20.89 28.09
C LEU A 98 -1.22 -19.99 26.85
N ALA A 99 -0.15 -19.95 26.05
CA ALA A 99 -0.12 -19.21 24.79
C ALA A 99 -1.12 -19.77 23.76
N PHE A 100 -1.26 -21.09 23.67
CA PHE A 100 -2.24 -21.73 22.78
C PHE A 100 -3.67 -21.43 23.21
N LEU A 101 -3.98 -21.54 24.51
CA LEU A 101 -5.30 -21.22 25.06
C LEU A 101 -5.63 -19.73 24.88
N LEU A 102 -4.65 -18.85 25.10
CA LEU A 102 -4.82 -17.42 24.88
C LEU A 102 -5.04 -17.12 23.39
N GLY A 103 -4.30 -17.78 22.50
CA GLY A 103 -4.49 -17.66 21.05
C GLY A 103 -5.87 -18.16 20.61
N ALA A 104 -6.33 -19.29 21.12
CA ALA A 104 -7.67 -19.82 20.86
C ALA A 104 -8.77 -18.89 21.39
N LEU A 105 -8.58 -18.32 22.59
CA LEU A 105 -9.51 -17.35 23.17
C LEU A 105 -9.58 -16.08 22.31
N ILE A 106 -8.43 -15.52 21.90
CA ILE A 106 -8.39 -14.35 21.02
C ILE A 106 -9.04 -14.66 19.67
N TYR A 107 -8.73 -15.80 19.05
CA TYR A 107 -9.36 -16.22 17.80
C TYR A 107 -10.87 -16.42 17.96
N SER A 108 -11.34 -16.92 19.10
CA SER A 108 -12.77 -17.05 19.37
C SER A 108 -13.50 -15.72 19.54
N GLN A 109 -12.80 -14.67 19.98
CA GLN A 109 -13.39 -13.33 20.17
C GLN A 109 -13.30 -12.45 18.92
N LEU A 110 -12.20 -12.52 18.17
CA LEU A 110 -11.92 -11.65 17.02
C LEU A 110 -12.04 -12.36 15.66
N GLY A 111 -11.85 -13.67 15.63
CA GLY A 111 -11.94 -14.47 14.41
C GLY A 111 -13.37 -14.81 14.05
N ALA A 112 -13.51 -15.61 12.98
CA ALA A 112 -14.80 -16.14 12.55
C ALA A 112 -14.83 -17.67 12.73
N PRO A 113 -14.81 -18.18 13.98
CA PRO A 113 -14.86 -19.61 14.23
C PRO A 113 -16.17 -20.19 13.67
N GLY A 114 -16.05 -21.17 12.77
CA GLY A 114 -17.20 -21.81 12.12
C GLY A 114 -17.69 -21.14 10.84
N GLN A 115 -17.01 -20.11 10.33
CA GLN A 115 -17.28 -19.61 8.98
C GLN A 115 -16.82 -20.67 7.96
N PRO A 116 -17.73 -21.22 7.14
CA PRO A 116 -17.36 -22.17 6.10
C PRO A 116 -16.51 -21.46 5.03
N ASP A 117 -15.75 -22.26 4.28
CA ASP A 117 -15.10 -21.74 3.07
C ASP A 117 -16.14 -21.09 2.16
N LEU A 118 -15.76 -20.02 1.46
CA LEU A 118 -16.60 -19.33 0.47
C LEU A 118 -16.11 -19.68 -0.95
N PRO A 119 -16.62 -20.75 -1.57
CA PRO A 119 -16.34 -21.09 -2.96
C PRO A 119 -16.54 -19.88 -3.90
N ILE A 120 -15.75 -19.83 -4.97
CA ILE A 120 -15.87 -18.77 -6.00
C ILE A 120 -17.30 -18.67 -6.54
N ALA A 121 -17.98 -19.81 -6.73
CA ALA A 121 -19.35 -19.85 -7.23
C ALA A 121 -20.31 -19.10 -6.29
N ASP A 122 -20.20 -19.31 -4.98
CA ASP A 122 -21.07 -18.65 -3.98
C ASP A 122 -20.77 -17.16 -3.89
N ARG A 123 -19.49 -16.76 -4.01
CA ARG A 123 -19.10 -15.34 -4.09
C ARG A 123 -19.71 -14.66 -5.31
N TYR A 124 -19.75 -15.33 -6.46
CA TYR A 124 -20.38 -14.79 -7.66
C TYR A 124 -21.90 -14.75 -7.55
N ALA A 125 -22.54 -15.76 -6.98
CA ALA A 125 -23.97 -15.75 -6.72
C ALA A 125 -24.35 -14.60 -5.76
N GLN A 126 -23.57 -14.38 -4.71
CA GLN A 126 -23.74 -13.26 -3.79
C GLN A 126 -23.59 -11.92 -4.50
N SER A 127 -22.60 -11.79 -5.39
CA SER A 127 -22.40 -10.57 -6.17
C SER A 127 -23.58 -10.27 -7.10
N GLU A 128 -24.09 -11.28 -7.80
CA GLU A 128 -25.28 -11.12 -8.65
C GLU A 128 -26.52 -10.77 -7.82
N TYR A 129 -26.68 -11.36 -6.64
CA TYR A 129 -27.73 -10.97 -5.70
C TYR A 129 -27.59 -9.50 -5.29
N LEU A 130 -26.40 -9.05 -4.88
CA LEU A 130 -26.17 -7.64 -4.53
C LEU A 130 -26.47 -6.72 -5.71
N ARG A 131 -25.99 -7.07 -6.91
CA ARG A 131 -26.21 -6.31 -8.14
C ARG A 131 -27.70 -6.17 -8.49
N ALA A 132 -28.47 -7.25 -8.36
CA ALA A 132 -29.90 -7.30 -8.67
C ALA A 132 -30.76 -6.55 -7.65
N ASN A 133 -30.34 -6.53 -6.37
CA ASN A 133 -31.07 -5.90 -5.28
C ASN A 133 -30.52 -4.49 -4.92
N ARG A 134 -29.88 -3.82 -5.88
CA ARG A 134 -29.43 -2.44 -5.71
C ARG A 134 -30.60 -1.48 -5.65
N LYS A 135 -30.48 -0.46 -4.79
CA LYS A 135 -31.44 0.63 -4.70
C LYS A 135 -31.45 1.42 -6.01
N SER A 136 -32.61 1.94 -6.37
CA SER A 136 -32.72 2.94 -7.41
C SER A 136 -31.98 4.23 -7.01
N GLN A 137 -31.78 5.12 -7.98
CA GLN A 137 -31.13 6.41 -7.73
C GLN A 137 -31.89 7.23 -6.68
N LEU A 138 -33.22 7.36 -6.81
CA LEU A 138 -34.05 8.16 -5.90
C LEU A 138 -34.08 7.58 -4.48
N GLU A 139 -34.16 6.25 -4.33
CA GLU A 139 -34.12 5.59 -3.02
C GLU A 139 -32.76 5.78 -2.33
N ALA A 140 -31.66 5.87 -3.09
CA ALA A 140 -30.33 6.13 -2.54
C ALA A 140 -30.16 7.61 -2.15
N GLU A 141 -30.72 8.55 -2.93
CA GLU A 141 -30.73 9.98 -2.61
C GLU A 141 -31.55 10.29 -1.34
N GLU A 142 -32.67 9.60 -1.13
CA GLU A 142 -33.54 9.83 0.04
C GLU A 142 -32.84 9.54 1.37
N ILE A 143 -31.93 8.56 1.39
CA ILE A 143 -31.17 8.18 2.59
C ILE A 143 -29.80 8.87 2.68
N ALA A 144 -29.41 9.62 1.64
CA ALA A 144 -28.14 10.34 1.64
C ALA A 144 -28.20 11.48 2.69
N PRO A 145 -27.11 11.70 3.45
CA PRO A 145 -27.07 12.80 4.41
C PRO A 145 -27.25 14.14 3.70
N ASN A 146 -28.11 14.98 4.25
CA ASN A 146 -28.27 16.35 3.76
C ASN A 146 -27.07 17.20 4.21
N ASN A 147 -26.03 17.21 3.38
CA ASN A 147 -24.83 18.01 3.61
C ASN A 147 -25.08 19.46 3.18
N MET A 148 -25.71 20.24 4.05
CA MET A 148 -25.80 21.69 3.88
C MET A 148 -24.43 22.32 4.12
N PHE A 149 -23.80 22.83 3.07
CA PHE A 149 -22.64 23.68 3.17
C PHE A 149 -23.06 25.13 3.40
N ASP A 150 -22.21 25.94 4.03
CA ASP A 150 -22.43 27.38 4.11
C ASP A 150 -22.36 27.97 2.69
N GLN A 151 -23.44 28.61 2.26
CA GLN A 151 -23.59 29.12 0.89
C GLN A 151 -23.54 30.64 0.91
N ASP A 152 -22.70 31.24 0.06
CA ASP A 152 -22.74 32.68 -0.18
C ASP A 152 -24.12 33.07 -0.74
N PRO A 153 -24.92 33.90 -0.04
CA PRO A 153 -26.26 34.29 -0.50
C PRO A 153 -26.25 34.97 -1.87
N THR A 154 -25.16 35.67 -2.19
CA THR A 154 -24.97 36.33 -3.49
C THR A 154 -24.88 35.29 -4.60
N TYR A 155 -24.14 34.21 -4.35
CA TYR A 155 -23.99 33.12 -5.30
C TYR A 155 -25.30 32.37 -5.49
N VAL A 156 -26.05 32.11 -4.41
CA VAL A 156 -27.38 31.52 -4.48
C VAL A 156 -28.31 32.35 -5.37
N SER A 157 -28.36 33.68 -5.16
CA SER A 157 -29.18 34.58 -5.98
C SER A 157 -28.79 34.52 -7.47
N LEU A 158 -27.49 34.48 -7.78
CA LEU A 158 -27.01 34.36 -9.16
C LEU A 158 -27.47 33.06 -9.84
N VAL A 159 -27.50 31.96 -9.09
CA VAL A 159 -28.00 30.67 -9.60
C VAL A 159 -29.51 30.72 -9.85
N GLU A 160 -30.29 31.39 -9.00
CA GLU A 160 -31.72 31.60 -9.24
C GLU A 160 -32.00 32.44 -10.50
N ASP A 161 -31.22 33.50 -10.71
CA ASP A 161 -31.31 34.32 -11.92
C ASP A 161 -30.98 33.49 -13.16
N LEU A 162 -29.96 32.62 -13.08
CA LEU A 162 -29.59 31.70 -14.16
C LEU A 162 -30.71 30.70 -14.47
N ARG A 163 -31.33 30.09 -13.44
CA ARG A 163 -32.50 29.21 -13.61
C ARG A 163 -33.64 29.95 -14.32
N THR A 164 -33.90 31.19 -13.92
CA THR A 164 -34.96 32.03 -14.51
C THR A 164 -34.65 32.36 -15.97
N ALA A 165 -33.42 32.73 -16.29
CA ALA A 165 -32.98 32.99 -17.66
C ALA A 165 -33.11 31.76 -18.56
N LEU A 166 -32.81 30.57 -18.04
CA LEU A 166 -32.90 29.30 -18.78
C LEU A 166 -34.33 28.84 -19.02
N LYS A 167 -35.32 29.28 -18.23
CA LYS A 167 -36.74 29.05 -18.57
C LYS A 167 -37.12 29.72 -19.91
N LEU A 168 -36.52 30.86 -20.22
CA LEU A 168 -36.74 31.57 -21.49
C LEU A 168 -35.89 31.01 -22.63
N ARG A 169 -34.77 30.34 -22.30
CA ARG A 169 -33.82 29.78 -23.26
C ARG A 169 -33.46 28.33 -22.90
N PRO A 170 -34.42 27.39 -22.99
CA PRO A 170 -34.25 26.03 -22.45
C PRO A 170 -33.20 25.19 -23.18
N ASN A 171 -32.81 25.60 -24.40
CA ASN A 171 -31.84 24.89 -25.23
C ASN A 171 -30.49 25.63 -25.32
N ASP A 172 -30.26 26.66 -24.50
CA ASP A 172 -28.96 27.36 -24.43
C ASP A 172 -27.93 26.44 -23.75
N LEU A 173 -27.16 25.70 -24.55
CA LEU A 173 -26.15 24.75 -24.09
C LEU A 173 -25.14 25.38 -23.11
N THR A 174 -24.63 26.57 -23.44
CA THR A 174 -23.67 27.28 -22.60
C THR A 174 -24.28 27.64 -21.25
N GLY A 175 -25.54 28.10 -21.26
CA GLY A 175 -26.27 28.40 -20.03
C GLY A 175 -26.52 27.14 -19.20
N LEU A 176 -26.91 26.03 -19.84
CA LEU A 176 -27.13 24.74 -19.16
C LEU A 176 -25.85 24.20 -18.53
N GLU A 177 -24.72 24.26 -19.22
CA GLU A 177 -23.41 23.84 -18.68
C GLU A 177 -23.02 24.67 -17.46
N LEU A 178 -23.23 25.98 -17.51
CA LEU A 178 -22.99 26.87 -16.38
C LEU A 178 -23.91 26.53 -15.20
N LEU A 179 -25.19 26.23 -15.47
CA LEU A 179 -26.15 25.87 -14.44
C LEU A 179 -25.78 24.54 -13.77
N ALA A 180 -25.45 23.50 -14.53
CA ALA A 180 -25.06 22.20 -13.97
C ALA A 180 -23.85 22.32 -13.02
N LYS A 181 -22.83 23.07 -13.43
CA LYS A 181 -21.65 23.37 -12.59
C LYS A 181 -22.02 24.15 -11.33
N SER A 182 -22.93 25.13 -11.46
CA SER A 182 -23.32 25.99 -10.34
C SER A 182 -24.16 25.25 -9.31
N GLU A 183 -25.10 24.41 -9.75
CA GLU A 183 -25.88 23.53 -8.87
C GLU A 183 -24.97 22.55 -8.12
N SER A 184 -24.00 21.94 -8.81
CA SER A 184 -23.03 21.04 -8.18
C SER A 184 -22.21 21.74 -7.11
N ARG A 185 -21.86 23.02 -7.31
CA ARG A 185 -21.12 23.82 -6.32
C ARG A 185 -21.96 24.14 -5.09
N LEU A 186 -23.27 24.36 -5.27
CA LEU A 186 -24.22 24.53 -4.18
C LEU A 186 -24.53 23.22 -3.43
N GLY A 187 -24.01 22.07 -3.88
CA GLY A 187 -24.36 20.75 -3.34
C GLY A 187 -25.73 20.24 -3.80
N ASN A 188 -26.39 20.95 -4.73
CA ASN A 188 -27.68 20.55 -5.29
C ASN A 188 -27.48 19.51 -6.41
N TYR A 189 -26.87 18.37 -6.08
CA TYR A 189 -26.48 17.36 -7.06
C TYR A 189 -27.66 16.80 -7.86
N ALA A 190 -28.85 16.72 -7.24
CA ALA A 190 -30.08 16.31 -7.93
C ALA A 190 -30.46 17.24 -9.08
N ASN A 191 -30.43 18.55 -8.84
CA ASN A 191 -30.65 19.55 -9.88
C ASN A 191 -29.53 19.52 -10.91
N ALA A 192 -28.28 19.37 -10.47
CA ALA A 192 -27.12 19.35 -11.34
C ALA A 192 -27.19 18.20 -12.36
N TYR A 193 -27.48 16.96 -11.93
CA TYR A 193 -27.59 15.84 -12.86
C TYR A 193 -28.82 15.97 -13.76
N ALA A 194 -29.92 16.57 -13.28
CA ALA A 194 -31.10 16.82 -14.12
C ALA A 194 -30.77 17.76 -15.29
N VAL A 195 -30.01 18.83 -15.01
CA VAL A 195 -29.51 19.75 -16.05
C VAL A 195 -28.50 19.06 -16.96
N GLN A 196 -27.57 18.27 -16.42
CA GLN A 196 -26.60 17.51 -17.22
C GLN A 196 -27.29 16.51 -18.15
N LYS A 197 -28.36 15.85 -17.70
CA LYS A 197 -29.19 14.98 -18.55
C LYS A 197 -29.79 15.74 -19.74
N ASN A 198 -30.21 16.99 -19.53
CA ASN A 198 -30.72 17.84 -20.63
C ASN A 198 -29.62 18.17 -21.64
N ILE A 199 -28.41 18.46 -21.18
CA ILE A 199 -27.24 18.67 -22.06
C ILE A 199 -27.00 17.41 -22.91
N LEU A 200 -26.98 16.23 -22.28
CA LEU A 200 -26.82 14.96 -22.99
C LEU A 200 -27.94 14.72 -24.02
N ASN A 201 -29.18 15.04 -23.68
CA ASN A 201 -30.33 14.91 -24.60
C ASN A 201 -30.24 15.86 -25.81
N LEU A 202 -29.72 17.07 -25.63
CA LEU A 202 -29.53 18.04 -26.71
C LEU A 202 -28.38 17.62 -27.62
N LYS A 203 -27.28 17.11 -27.06
CA LYS A 203 -26.10 16.68 -27.84
C LYS A 203 -26.28 15.30 -28.49
N LYS A 204 -27.10 14.42 -27.90
CA LYS A 204 -27.37 13.06 -28.36
C LYS A 204 -26.06 12.28 -28.58
N GLU A 205 -25.82 11.84 -29.82
CA GLU A 205 -24.63 11.07 -30.21
C GLU A 205 -23.33 11.89 -30.08
N ASN A 206 -23.42 13.23 -30.15
CA ASN A 206 -22.27 14.13 -29.98
C ASN A 206 -21.86 14.34 -28.51
N ALA A 207 -22.58 13.74 -27.56
CA ALA A 207 -22.18 13.78 -26.16
C ALA A 207 -20.87 12.99 -25.96
N THR A 208 -19.88 13.61 -25.33
CA THR A 208 -18.53 13.05 -25.16
C THR A 208 -18.47 12.08 -23.99
N SER A 209 -17.38 11.30 -23.91
CA SER A 209 -17.14 10.44 -22.74
C SER A 209 -17.13 11.23 -21.43
N ASP A 210 -16.56 12.42 -21.41
CA ASP A 210 -16.42 13.21 -20.18
C ASP A 210 -17.74 13.81 -19.71
N GLU A 211 -18.66 14.09 -20.63
CA GLU A 211 -20.00 14.57 -20.29
C GLU A 211 -20.87 13.46 -19.68
N TRP A 212 -20.72 12.23 -20.18
CA TRP A 212 -21.33 11.05 -19.56
C TRP A 212 -20.70 10.71 -18.20
N TYR A 213 -19.38 10.85 -18.08
CA TYR A 213 -18.70 10.71 -16.79
C TYR A 213 -19.18 11.77 -15.79
N THR A 214 -19.25 13.04 -16.19
CA THR A 214 -19.79 14.14 -15.38
C THR A 214 -21.20 13.82 -14.90
N TYR A 215 -22.05 13.29 -15.79
CA TYR A 215 -23.39 12.86 -15.40
C TYR A 215 -23.38 11.76 -14.34
N SER A 216 -22.53 10.74 -14.52
CA SER A 216 -22.39 9.67 -13.53
C SER A 216 -21.88 10.19 -12.18
N GLU A 217 -20.94 11.12 -12.19
CA GLU A 217 -20.37 11.68 -10.97
C GLU A 217 -21.41 12.47 -10.17
N LEU A 218 -22.24 13.29 -10.85
CA LEU A 218 -23.32 14.01 -10.19
C LEU A 218 -24.37 13.07 -9.59
N LEU A 219 -24.68 11.95 -10.25
CA LEU A 219 -25.55 10.91 -9.70
C LEU A 219 -24.95 10.24 -8.45
N ILE A 220 -23.66 9.94 -8.48
CA ILE A 220 -22.92 9.33 -7.36
C ILE A 220 -22.87 10.29 -6.17
N MET A 221 -22.61 11.58 -6.41
CA MET A 221 -22.57 12.60 -5.35
C MET A 221 -23.95 12.84 -4.73
N ALA A 222 -25.02 12.81 -5.54
CA ALA A 222 -26.39 12.88 -5.02
C ALA A 222 -26.75 11.69 -4.11
N ALA A 223 -26.12 10.53 -4.33
CA ALA A 223 -26.33 9.30 -3.57
C ALA A 223 -25.19 8.99 -2.58
N ASP A 224 -24.46 10.00 -2.12
CA ASP A 224 -23.38 9.88 -1.11
C ASP A 224 -22.34 8.80 -1.43
N GLY A 225 -21.87 8.76 -2.69
CA GLY A 225 -20.86 7.81 -3.14
C GLY A 225 -21.42 6.44 -3.57
N TYR A 226 -22.73 6.19 -3.43
CA TYR A 226 -23.37 4.98 -3.92
C TYR A 226 -23.49 4.96 -5.45
N ILE A 227 -23.08 3.86 -6.09
CA ILE A 227 -23.21 3.70 -7.54
C ILE A 227 -24.52 2.96 -7.86
N SER A 228 -25.57 3.76 -8.02
CA SER A 228 -26.90 3.27 -8.43
C SER A 228 -26.88 2.64 -9.84
N PRO A 229 -27.92 1.88 -10.22
CA PRO A 229 -28.07 1.39 -11.60
C PRO A 229 -28.01 2.50 -12.65
N MET A 230 -28.49 3.70 -12.32
CA MET A 230 -28.50 4.85 -13.23
C MET A 230 -27.10 5.46 -13.40
N ALA A 231 -26.32 5.54 -12.31
CA ALA A 231 -24.92 5.95 -12.36
C ALA A 231 -24.04 4.93 -13.10
N GLU A 232 -24.27 3.63 -12.89
CA GLU A 232 -23.57 2.56 -13.62
C GLU A 232 -23.83 2.66 -15.12
N GLU A 233 -25.07 2.93 -15.55
CA GLU A 233 -25.38 3.11 -16.96
C GLU A 233 -24.64 4.32 -17.54
N ALA A 234 -24.62 5.46 -16.83
CA ALA A 234 -23.86 6.62 -17.26
C ALA A 234 -22.34 6.34 -17.37
N LEU A 235 -21.76 5.56 -16.45
CA LEU A 235 -20.37 5.11 -16.53
C LEU A 235 -20.14 4.21 -17.75
N LYS A 236 -21.06 3.29 -18.06
CA LYS A 236 -20.99 2.47 -19.27
C LYS A 236 -21.06 3.31 -20.54
N GLN A 237 -21.91 4.34 -20.56
CA GLN A 237 -21.99 5.27 -21.69
C GLN A 237 -20.69 6.07 -21.88
N ALA A 238 -20.03 6.45 -20.79
CA ALA A 238 -18.70 7.08 -20.84
C ALA A 238 -17.66 6.12 -21.41
N LEU A 239 -17.54 4.92 -20.84
CA LEU A 239 -16.56 3.90 -21.26
C LEU A 239 -16.82 3.36 -22.67
N GLY A 240 -18.08 3.32 -23.13
CA GLY A 240 -18.43 2.96 -24.50
C GLY A 240 -17.95 3.98 -25.53
N ARG A 241 -17.75 5.25 -25.12
CA ARG A 241 -17.22 6.34 -25.97
C ARG A 241 -15.71 6.45 -25.86
N ASN A 242 -15.16 6.32 -24.67
CA ASN A 242 -13.73 6.25 -24.42
C ASN A 242 -13.42 5.15 -23.40
N PRO A 243 -12.95 3.98 -23.86
CA PRO A 243 -12.58 2.86 -22.98
C PRO A 243 -11.43 3.19 -22.02
N GLU A 244 -10.64 4.23 -22.30
CA GLU A 244 -9.49 4.66 -21.50
C GLU A 244 -9.82 5.83 -20.56
N ASN A 245 -11.10 6.19 -20.39
CA ASN A 245 -11.49 7.22 -19.43
C ASN A 245 -11.13 6.76 -18.01
N LYS A 246 -10.00 7.26 -17.50
CA LYS A 246 -9.39 6.82 -16.23
C LYS A 246 -10.31 7.06 -15.03
N LEU A 247 -11.07 8.16 -15.04
CA LEU A 247 -12.00 8.50 -13.98
C LEU A 247 -13.23 7.56 -13.99
N ALA A 248 -13.78 7.29 -15.18
CA ALA A 248 -14.88 6.33 -15.32
C ALA A 248 -14.44 4.90 -14.96
N LEU A 249 -13.23 4.50 -15.33
CA LEU A 249 -12.62 3.22 -14.92
C LEU A 249 -12.46 3.14 -13.40
N PHE A 250 -11.99 4.22 -12.76
CA PHE A 250 -11.85 4.27 -11.31
C PHE A 250 -13.21 4.04 -10.63
N ARG A 251 -14.24 4.77 -11.04
CA ARG A 251 -15.62 4.61 -10.54
C ARG A 251 -16.20 3.24 -10.85
N MET A 252 -15.91 2.64 -12.01
CA MET A 252 -16.31 1.27 -12.31
C MET A 252 -15.67 0.25 -11.36
N GLY A 253 -14.43 0.48 -10.94
CA GLY A 253 -13.80 -0.32 -9.88
C GLY A 253 -14.51 -0.16 -8.52
N VAL A 254 -14.89 1.06 -8.13
CA VAL A 254 -15.72 1.30 -6.92
C VAL A 254 -17.04 0.52 -7.01
N TYR A 255 -17.68 0.50 -8.19
CA TYR A 255 -18.92 -0.23 -8.40
C TYR A 255 -18.74 -1.73 -8.16
N PHE A 256 -17.70 -2.32 -8.75
CA PHE A 256 -17.41 -3.74 -8.55
C PHE A 256 -17.14 -4.06 -7.08
N ASP A 257 -16.47 -3.17 -6.35
CA ASP A 257 -16.23 -3.35 -4.93
C ASP A 257 -17.55 -3.35 -4.13
N GLN A 258 -18.44 -2.39 -4.40
CA GLN A 258 -19.77 -2.28 -3.79
C GLN A 258 -20.66 -3.51 -4.01
N ILE A 259 -20.46 -4.25 -5.11
CA ILE A 259 -21.19 -5.50 -5.40
C ILE A 259 -20.38 -6.77 -5.07
N GLY A 260 -19.32 -6.65 -4.27
CA GLY A 260 -18.55 -7.80 -3.78
C GLY A 260 -17.68 -8.46 -4.85
N ARG A 261 -17.13 -7.69 -5.79
CA ARG A 261 -16.21 -8.14 -6.85
C ARG A 261 -14.81 -7.51 -6.72
N PRO A 262 -14.09 -7.76 -5.61
CA PRO A 262 -12.74 -7.26 -5.43
C PRO A 262 -11.78 -7.78 -6.50
N ASP A 263 -12.07 -8.94 -7.11
CA ASP A 263 -11.34 -9.47 -8.27
C ASP A 263 -11.41 -8.54 -9.50
N ARG A 264 -12.59 -7.98 -9.78
CA ARG A 264 -12.80 -7.02 -10.86
C ARG A 264 -12.22 -5.65 -10.50
N THR A 265 -12.43 -5.20 -9.28
CA THR A 265 -11.86 -3.94 -8.76
C THR A 265 -10.35 -3.96 -8.86
N PHE A 266 -9.69 -5.00 -8.34
CA PHE A 266 -8.25 -5.21 -8.43
C PHE A 266 -7.78 -5.14 -9.88
N SER A 267 -8.42 -5.88 -10.78
CA SER A 267 -8.00 -5.92 -12.19
C SER A 267 -8.06 -4.55 -12.88
N ILE A 268 -9.05 -3.71 -12.55
CA ILE A 268 -9.20 -2.37 -13.14
C ILE A 268 -8.22 -1.38 -12.48
N TRP A 269 -8.20 -1.35 -11.15
CA TRP A 269 -7.38 -0.41 -10.39
C TRP A 269 -5.89 -0.67 -10.52
N ARG A 270 -5.47 -1.94 -10.66
CA ARG A 270 -4.08 -2.29 -10.98
C ARG A 270 -3.63 -1.59 -12.26
N LYS A 271 -4.43 -1.66 -13.33
CA LYS A 271 -4.10 -0.98 -14.60
C LYS A 271 -4.00 0.52 -14.40
N LEU A 272 -4.97 1.12 -13.70
CA LEU A 272 -4.94 2.56 -13.41
C LEU A 272 -3.72 2.98 -12.59
N LEU A 273 -3.24 2.12 -11.69
CA LEU A 273 -2.05 2.35 -10.90
C LEU A 273 -0.77 2.22 -11.75
N GLU A 274 -0.71 1.23 -12.63
CA GLU A 274 0.46 0.96 -13.47
C GLU A 274 0.59 1.94 -14.65
N THR A 275 -0.52 2.46 -15.17
CA THR A 275 -0.54 3.33 -16.38
C THR A 275 -0.94 4.78 -16.11
N GLY A 276 -1.48 5.08 -14.93
CA GLY A 276 -1.98 6.41 -14.57
C GLY A 276 -0.86 7.39 -14.16
N PRO A 277 -1.10 8.71 -14.27
CA PRO A 277 -0.17 9.67 -13.70
C PRO A 277 -0.21 9.58 -12.17
N GLU A 278 0.97 9.55 -11.53
CA GLU A 278 1.13 9.33 -10.07
C GLU A 278 0.34 10.32 -9.20
N ASN A 279 0.07 11.53 -9.72
CA ASN A 279 -0.64 12.58 -9.00
C ASN A 279 -2.16 12.59 -9.26
N ALA A 280 -2.71 11.60 -9.96
CA ALA A 280 -4.16 11.56 -10.14
C ALA A 280 -4.87 11.39 -8.77
N PRO A 281 -6.00 12.08 -8.54
CA PRO A 281 -6.69 12.05 -7.24
C PRO A 281 -7.07 10.66 -6.73
N TYR A 282 -7.24 9.69 -7.63
CA TYR A 282 -7.59 8.31 -7.29
C TYR A 282 -6.39 7.44 -6.91
N ILE A 283 -5.14 7.83 -7.22
CA ILE A 283 -3.95 6.99 -6.98
C ILE A 283 -3.73 6.70 -5.49
N PRO A 284 -3.82 7.68 -4.57
CA PRO A 284 -3.68 7.40 -3.14
C PRO A 284 -4.72 6.39 -2.63
N LEU A 285 -5.97 6.51 -3.11
CA LEU A 285 -7.05 5.59 -2.77
C LEU A 285 -6.77 4.18 -3.29
N ILE A 286 -6.33 4.05 -4.54
CA ILE A 286 -5.96 2.75 -5.11
C ILE A 286 -4.80 2.14 -4.33
N ARG A 287 -3.71 2.90 -4.06
CA ARG A 287 -2.54 2.39 -3.32
C ARG A 287 -2.92 1.91 -1.91
N GLY A 288 -3.84 2.60 -1.25
CA GLY A 288 -4.33 2.22 0.08
C GLY A 288 -5.12 0.92 0.12
N ALA A 289 -5.71 0.49 -1.01
CA ALA A 289 -6.60 -0.67 -1.06
C ALA A 289 -6.09 -1.84 -1.93
N ILE A 290 -5.20 -1.59 -2.90
CA ILE A 290 -4.87 -2.56 -3.96
C ILE A 290 -4.23 -3.84 -3.45
N VAL A 291 -3.47 -3.78 -2.35
CA VAL A 291 -2.82 -4.96 -1.74
C VAL A 291 -3.86 -5.87 -1.10
N ASP A 292 -4.80 -5.30 -0.34
CA ASP A 292 -5.89 -6.06 0.27
C ASP A 292 -6.81 -6.66 -0.79
N LEU A 293 -7.11 -5.88 -1.83
CA LEU A 293 -7.88 -6.36 -2.99
C LEU A 293 -7.17 -7.52 -3.71
N ALA A 294 -5.85 -7.46 -3.87
CA ALA A 294 -5.06 -8.53 -4.45
C ALA A 294 -5.12 -9.81 -3.59
N LEU A 295 -4.97 -9.65 -2.27
CA LEU A 295 -5.05 -10.75 -1.31
C LEU A 295 -6.41 -11.46 -1.39
N VAL A 296 -7.52 -10.70 -1.38
CA VAL A 296 -8.87 -11.26 -1.47
C VAL A 296 -9.15 -11.87 -2.86
N ALA A 297 -8.52 -11.33 -3.90
CA ALA A 297 -8.55 -11.89 -5.25
C ALA A 297 -7.66 -13.14 -5.40
N GLY A 298 -6.83 -13.48 -4.39
CA GLY A 298 -5.90 -14.61 -4.45
C GLY A 298 -4.70 -14.36 -5.37
N VAL A 299 -4.32 -13.10 -5.56
CA VAL A 299 -3.20 -12.70 -6.41
C VAL A 299 -2.07 -12.20 -5.53
N ASP A 300 -0.88 -12.78 -5.69
CA ASP A 300 0.34 -12.20 -5.12
C ASP A 300 0.73 -10.97 -5.95
N TYR A 301 0.59 -9.80 -5.35
CA TYR A 301 0.80 -8.52 -6.03
C TYR A 301 1.57 -7.56 -5.12
N GLN A 302 2.71 -7.11 -5.63
CA GLN A 302 3.48 -6.02 -5.05
C GLN A 302 3.27 -4.77 -5.90
N PRO A 303 2.66 -3.69 -5.35
CA PRO A 303 2.52 -2.43 -6.07
C PRO A 303 3.90 -1.87 -6.43
N THR A 304 4.01 -1.23 -7.60
CA THR A 304 5.22 -0.48 -7.96
C THR A 304 5.41 0.69 -6.99
N GLU A 305 6.65 0.93 -6.57
CA GLU A 305 7.01 2.11 -5.77
C GLU A 305 6.54 3.40 -6.47
N PRO A 306 6.04 4.40 -5.72
CA PRO A 306 5.64 5.68 -6.32
C PRO A 306 6.83 6.36 -6.99
N LYS A 307 6.63 6.82 -8.22
CA LYS A 307 7.60 7.63 -8.95
C LYS A 307 7.55 9.07 -8.43
N GLY A 308 8.51 9.41 -7.58
CA GLY A 308 8.67 10.76 -7.03
C GLY A 308 8.87 10.75 -5.51
N PRO A 309 9.09 11.93 -4.90
CA PRO A 309 9.28 12.02 -3.46
C PRO A 309 8.04 11.52 -2.72
N THR A 310 8.25 10.65 -1.74
CA THR A 310 7.22 10.21 -0.81
C THR A 310 6.81 11.34 0.11
N THR A 311 5.68 11.19 0.83
CA THR A 311 5.26 12.17 1.86
C THR A 311 6.37 12.44 2.88
N LYS A 312 7.11 11.40 3.26
CA LYS A 312 8.26 11.51 4.18
C LYS A 312 9.42 12.31 3.56
N ASP A 313 9.65 12.16 2.26
CA ASP A 313 10.69 12.93 1.55
C ASP A 313 10.29 14.40 1.47
N VAL A 314 9.00 14.71 1.26
CA VAL A 314 8.48 16.08 1.29
C VAL A 314 8.58 16.68 2.69
N GLU A 315 8.21 15.95 3.74
CA GLU A 315 8.35 16.40 5.12
C GLU A 315 9.83 16.67 5.49
N SER A 316 10.73 15.80 5.02
CA SER A 316 12.18 15.98 5.21
C SER A 316 12.70 17.19 4.45
N ALA A 317 12.17 17.46 3.25
CA ALA A 317 12.50 18.65 2.47
C ALA A 317 12.08 19.96 3.15
N LEU A 318 10.94 19.96 3.85
CA LEU A 318 10.47 21.12 4.61
C LEU A 318 11.37 21.47 5.81
N ALA A 319 12.19 20.53 6.28
CA ALA A 319 13.15 20.75 7.36
C ALA A 319 14.51 21.31 6.88
N LEU A 320 14.76 21.35 5.57
CA LEU A 320 15.99 21.87 4.98
C LEU A 320 16.02 23.41 4.97
N THR A 321 17.23 23.98 4.96
CA THR A 321 17.43 25.42 4.70
C THR A 321 17.07 25.79 3.26
N THR A 322 16.83 27.07 2.98
CA THR A 322 16.45 27.55 1.64
C THR A 322 17.49 27.17 0.58
N GLU A 323 18.78 27.29 0.90
CA GLU A 323 19.89 26.93 0.00
C GLU A 323 19.95 25.42 -0.26
N GLU A 324 19.74 24.60 0.77
CA GLU A 324 19.70 23.13 0.62
C GLU A 324 18.47 22.68 -0.17
N GLN A 325 17.32 23.34 0.00
CA GLN A 325 16.12 23.10 -0.80
C GLN A 325 16.37 23.41 -2.27
N GLU A 326 17.06 24.50 -2.61
CA GLU A 326 17.37 24.86 -3.99
C GLU A 326 18.28 23.83 -4.67
N VAL A 327 19.32 23.37 -3.97
CA VAL A 327 20.23 22.31 -4.47
C VAL A 327 19.46 21.01 -4.67
N MET A 328 18.61 20.63 -3.71
CA MET A 328 17.79 19.42 -3.79
C MET A 328 16.80 19.50 -4.96
N ILE A 329 16.07 20.61 -5.11
CA ILE A 329 15.09 20.81 -6.21
C ILE A 329 15.82 20.76 -7.56
N THR A 330 16.95 21.44 -7.69
CA THR A 330 17.74 21.42 -8.94
C THR A 330 18.19 20.00 -9.29
N GLY A 331 18.66 19.23 -8.30
CA GLY A 331 19.01 17.82 -8.48
C GLY A 331 17.82 16.94 -8.89
N MET A 332 16.65 17.12 -8.26
CA MET A 332 15.43 16.39 -8.62
C MET A 332 14.97 16.68 -10.05
N VAL A 333 15.01 17.95 -10.47
CA VAL A 333 14.64 18.35 -11.84
C VAL A 333 15.62 17.80 -12.86
N ALA A 334 16.93 17.85 -12.57
CA ALA A 334 17.95 17.24 -13.43
C ALA A 334 17.78 15.72 -13.56
N GLY A 335 17.44 15.02 -12.47
CA GLY A 335 17.14 13.59 -12.49
C GLY A 335 15.90 13.28 -13.33
N LEU A 336 14.82 14.06 -13.18
CA LEU A 336 13.62 13.93 -14.00
C LEU A 336 13.93 14.15 -15.49
N ALA A 337 14.72 15.19 -15.82
CA ALA A 337 15.15 15.47 -17.18
C ALA A 337 15.96 14.31 -17.79
N SER A 338 17.00 13.85 -17.09
CA SER A 338 17.85 12.76 -17.57
C SER A 338 17.06 11.46 -17.79
N ARG A 339 16.15 11.12 -16.86
CA ARG A 339 15.26 9.96 -17.01
C ARG A 339 14.34 10.12 -18.23
N LEU A 340 13.70 11.27 -18.41
CA LEU A 340 12.82 11.49 -19.56
C LEU A 340 13.55 11.46 -20.90
N GLU A 341 14.82 11.88 -20.93
CA GLU A 341 15.67 11.78 -22.12
C GLU A 341 16.10 10.34 -22.42
N THR A 342 16.25 9.49 -21.39
CA THR A 342 16.76 8.11 -21.54
C THR A 342 15.64 7.09 -21.71
N ASP A 343 14.68 7.11 -20.79
CA ASP A 343 13.61 6.11 -20.67
C ASP A 343 12.29 6.59 -21.29
N GLY A 344 12.20 7.87 -21.64
CA GLY A 344 10.95 8.50 -22.00
C GLY A 344 9.98 8.57 -20.82
N GLY A 345 8.72 8.88 -21.12
CA GLY A 345 7.66 8.98 -20.12
C GLY A 345 6.40 9.58 -20.72
N PRO A 346 5.25 9.50 -20.03
CA PRO A 346 3.99 10.07 -20.50
C PRO A 346 4.05 11.59 -20.57
N SER A 347 3.18 12.19 -21.38
CA SER A 347 3.03 13.65 -21.55
C SER A 347 2.94 14.43 -20.23
N SER A 348 2.35 13.83 -19.19
CA SER A 348 2.26 14.39 -17.84
C SER A 348 3.61 14.60 -17.16
N ASP A 349 4.58 13.71 -17.39
CA ASP A 349 5.92 13.82 -16.80
C ASP A 349 6.72 14.92 -17.51
N TRP A 350 6.56 15.03 -18.83
CA TRP A 350 7.09 16.14 -19.63
C TRP A 350 6.49 17.49 -19.21
N ALA A 351 5.17 17.54 -19.01
CA ALA A 351 4.47 18.71 -18.48
C ALA A 351 5.00 19.13 -17.09
N ARG A 352 5.26 18.16 -16.21
CA ARG A 352 5.87 18.40 -14.91
C ARG A 352 7.26 19.00 -15.05
N LEU A 353 8.10 18.46 -15.93
CA LEU A 353 9.44 19.00 -16.18
C LEU A 353 9.41 20.44 -16.71
N ILE A 354 8.50 20.74 -17.65
CA ILE A 354 8.29 22.11 -18.18
C ILE A 354 7.93 23.08 -17.05
N TYR A 355 6.99 22.69 -16.19
CA TYR A 355 6.59 23.49 -15.03
C TYR A 355 7.75 23.68 -14.06
N SER A 356 8.49 22.61 -13.73
CA SER A 356 9.63 22.68 -12.83
C SER A 356 10.73 23.63 -13.33
N TYR A 357 11.06 23.60 -14.62
CA TYR A 357 12.00 24.55 -15.20
C TYR A 357 11.49 26.00 -15.14
N ALA A 358 10.20 26.22 -15.37
CA ALA A 358 9.61 27.56 -15.29
C ALA A 358 9.67 28.13 -13.85
N VAL A 359 9.37 27.31 -12.84
CA VAL A 359 9.46 27.68 -11.42
C VAL A 359 10.91 28.03 -11.04
N LEU A 360 11.89 27.28 -11.56
CA LEU A 360 13.33 27.57 -11.37
C LEU A 360 13.83 28.76 -12.21
N GLY A 361 12.97 29.44 -12.96
CA GLY A 361 13.35 30.56 -13.83
C GLY A 361 14.10 30.14 -15.11
N ASN A 362 14.26 28.84 -15.35
CA ASN A 362 14.94 28.29 -16.51
C ASN A 362 14.01 28.21 -17.74
N LYS A 363 13.62 29.37 -18.25
CA LYS A 363 12.67 29.49 -19.37
C LYS A 363 13.16 28.85 -20.68
N ILE A 364 14.48 28.82 -20.89
CA ILE A 364 15.08 28.23 -22.10
C ILE A 364 14.86 26.71 -22.09
N GLU A 365 15.21 26.04 -20.99
CA GLU A 365 15.01 24.59 -20.88
C GLU A 365 13.53 24.20 -20.87
N ALA A 366 12.67 25.02 -20.26
CA ALA A 366 11.23 24.81 -20.31
C ALA A 366 10.71 24.83 -21.76
N LYS A 367 11.16 25.78 -22.58
CA LYS A 367 10.77 25.89 -24.01
C LYS A 367 11.35 24.76 -24.87
N ASN A 368 12.60 24.36 -24.61
CA ASN A 368 13.24 23.24 -25.31
C ASN A 368 12.51 21.93 -25.00
N THR A 369 12.18 21.71 -23.71
CA THR A 369 11.42 20.54 -23.25
C THR A 369 10.03 20.50 -23.87
N LEU A 370 9.32 21.63 -23.92
CA LEU A 370 8.01 21.73 -24.58
C LEU A 370 8.11 21.36 -26.07
N THR A 371 9.12 21.87 -26.77
CA THR A 371 9.32 21.58 -28.19
C THR A 371 9.56 20.08 -28.42
N LYS A 372 10.42 19.45 -27.61
CA LYS A 372 10.66 18.00 -27.65
C LYS A 372 9.37 17.22 -27.40
N ALA A 373 8.63 17.58 -26.35
CA ALA A 373 7.40 16.89 -25.97
C ALA A 373 6.32 17.00 -27.05
N LEU A 374 6.09 18.19 -27.63
CA LEU A 374 5.12 18.37 -28.72
C LEU A 374 5.44 17.51 -29.95
N LEU A 375 6.73 17.28 -30.23
CA LEU A 375 7.14 16.37 -31.30
C LEU A 375 6.90 14.90 -30.93
N LEU A 376 7.17 14.49 -29.68
CA LEU A 376 6.93 13.12 -29.21
C LEU A 376 5.44 12.75 -29.24
N PHE A 377 4.56 13.67 -28.88
CA PHE A 377 3.12 13.43 -28.71
C PHE A 377 2.26 14.00 -29.84
N ALA A 378 2.84 14.27 -31.01
CA ALA A 378 2.18 14.97 -32.12
C ALA A 378 0.87 14.31 -32.61
N GLU A 379 0.73 12.99 -32.43
CA GLU A 379 -0.44 12.21 -32.89
C GLU A 379 -1.51 12.03 -31.80
N GLN A 380 -1.26 12.46 -30.56
CA GLN A 380 -2.15 12.23 -29.42
C GLN A 380 -2.75 13.54 -28.92
N GLN A 381 -3.97 13.85 -29.37
CA GLN A 381 -4.66 15.11 -29.06
C GLN A 381 -4.79 15.38 -27.55
N SER A 382 -5.08 14.34 -26.75
CA SER A 382 -5.18 14.46 -25.29
C SER A 382 -3.85 14.82 -24.62
N ASP A 383 -2.74 14.31 -25.15
CA ASP A 383 -1.41 14.61 -24.63
C ASP A 383 -0.95 16.02 -25.02
N LEU A 384 -1.30 16.47 -26.22
CA LEU A 384 -1.06 17.84 -26.66
C LEU A 384 -1.79 18.86 -25.76
N GLU A 385 -3.00 18.55 -25.31
CA GLU A 385 -3.75 19.42 -24.41
C GLU A 385 -3.06 19.56 -23.03
N ILE A 386 -2.54 18.45 -22.48
CA ILE A 386 -1.76 18.45 -21.23
C ILE A 386 -0.52 19.34 -21.38
N LEU A 387 0.22 19.20 -22.48
CA LEU A 387 1.43 19.99 -22.74
C LEU A 387 1.11 21.47 -22.98
N HIS A 388 -0.01 21.78 -23.63
CA HIS A 388 -0.47 23.15 -23.84
C HIS A 388 -0.81 23.84 -22.51
N GLN A 389 -1.52 23.15 -21.61
CA GLN A 389 -1.81 23.67 -20.27
C GLN A 389 -0.54 23.90 -19.45
N ALA A 390 0.45 23.00 -19.59
CA ALA A 390 1.76 23.17 -18.96
C ALA A 390 2.49 24.40 -19.53
N ALA A 391 2.43 24.63 -20.84
CA ALA A 391 3.04 25.78 -21.49
C ALA A 391 2.43 27.12 -21.05
N ILE A 392 1.10 27.18 -20.88
CA ILE A 392 0.39 28.34 -20.32
C ILE A 392 0.84 28.57 -18.87
N SER A 393 0.81 27.52 -18.05
CA SER A 393 1.19 27.59 -16.63
C SER A 393 2.66 27.99 -16.44
N ALA A 394 3.52 27.62 -17.38
CA ALA A 394 4.94 28.01 -17.43
C ALA A 394 5.18 29.42 -17.99
N GLY A 395 4.14 30.12 -18.49
CA GLY A 395 4.26 31.44 -19.11
C GLY A 395 5.05 31.45 -20.42
N ILE A 396 5.13 30.31 -21.11
CA ILE A 396 5.82 30.15 -22.40
C ILE A 396 4.91 30.60 -23.54
N VAL A 397 3.60 30.34 -23.41
CA VAL A 397 2.54 30.67 -24.37
C VAL A 397 1.46 31.47 -23.63
N LYS A 398 0.77 32.36 -24.34
CA LYS A 398 -0.30 33.21 -23.79
C LYS A 398 -1.67 32.58 -23.93
#